data_AF-F4R991-F1
#
_entry.id   AF-F4R991-F1
#
_cell.length_a   1.000
_cell.length_b   1.000
_cell.length_c   1.000
_cell.angle_alpha   90.00
_cell.angle_beta   90.00
_cell.angle_gamma   90.00
#
_symmetry.space_group_name_H-M   'P 1'
#
loop_
_entity.id
_entity.type
_entity.pdbx_description
1 polymer ?
#
loop_
_entity_poly.entity_id
_entity_poly.type
_entity_poly.pdbx_seq_one_letter_code
_entity_poly.pdbx_strand_id
1 'polypeptide(L)'
;MSREHDHMSDQFVADDPSSLPHEIRTHEDDVEGQVVNRSPDRARKPSPIAVDQDKAYGDDDNIIDTSFQPLDASDQADISMSTLSSKTLDGSELADISISSTGHIKRAAVVPYYEYIEDLSSKEEGYIYRLKPKKIKDNANHYDQYEDVNQIEDRIGFRGYSLIKAAACKDEDWVVRWIYIYHREISGWYHLKFHNSWDQMASQGHAHCFERALNNRYVEMALRSFIHDLFKKMDGGGHLEIDPVIQLWHQGASAMKVSRMCVMQSSGSPYDDEPRWKIIEEQTAVSHRYICKDNYYNPPARRGVWSDLIYAFHHYTYDFSASQTLIANLDCDRHGHISNVVCLDKKSTPYHSCENPSIADNIKRAFRQFAEQHECNEICEVLGNVALGKLDASENKK
;
A
#
# COMPACT_ATOMS: atom_id res chain seq x y z
N MET A 1 0.62 58.57 14.04
CA MET A 1 1.05 59.51 12.99
C MET A 1 2.53 59.78 13.21
N SER A 2 3.35 59.52 12.18
CA SER A 2 4.79 59.86 12.02
C SER A 2 5.76 59.09 12.93
N ARG A 3 6.53 58.11 12.40
CA ARG A 3 7.89 58.21 11.79
C ARG A 3 8.88 58.88 12.77
N GLU A 4 9.96 58.22 13.19
CA GLU A 4 11.15 57.94 12.37
C GLU A 4 11.83 56.60 12.68
N HIS A 5 12.38 56.01 11.62
CA HIS A 5 13.25 54.84 11.59
C HIS A 5 14.70 55.32 11.71
N ASP A 6 15.48 54.66 12.56
CA ASP A 6 16.94 54.76 12.52
C ASP A 6 17.58 53.45 12.01
N HIS A 7 18.57 53.68 11.16
CA HIS A 7 19.42 52.76 10.44
C HIS A 7 20.22 51.82 11.36
N MET A 8 20.43 50.57 10.92
CA MET A 8 21.78 50.02 10.72
C MET A 8 21.75 48.95 9.62
N SER A 9 22.54 49.22 8.58
CA SER A 9 22.88 48.31 7.49
C SER A 9 24.25 47.72 7.83
N ASP A 10 24.43 46.41 7.67
CA ASP A 10 25.76 45.85 7.52
C ASP A 10 25.79 44.88 6.33
N GLN A 11 26.74 45.21 5.46
CA GLN A 11 27.14 44.55 4.23
C GLN A 11 28.00 43.35 4.58
N PHE A 12 27.83 42.22 3.87
CA PHE A 12 28.92 41.29 3.65
C PHE A 12 29.11 41.08 2.15
N VAL A 13 30.33 41.40 1.74
CA VAL A 13 30.90 41.34 0.40
C VAL A 13 31.34 39.91 0.10
N ALA A 14 31.32 39.62 -1.19
CA ALA A 14 31.75 38.43 -1.92
C ALA A 14 33.06 37.79 -1.47
N ASP A 15 33.17 36.48 -1.73
CA ASP A 15 34.39 35.87 -2.28
C ASP A 15 34.02 34.64 -3.14
N ASP A 16 34.40 34.73 -4.41
CA ASP A 16 34.56 33.63 -5.37
C ASP A 16 36.08 33.44 -5.54
N PRO A 17 36.59 32.21 -5.45
CA PRO A 17 37.60 31.84 -6.44
C PRO A 17 37.44 30.40 -6.93
N SER A 18 37.13 30.28 -8.22
CA SER A 18 37.87 29.49 -9.21
C SER A 18 38.93 28.50 -8.69
N SER A 19 38.69 27.20 -8.89
CA SER A 19 39.73 26.23 -9.26
C SER A 19 39.13 24.94 -9.83
N LEU A 20 39.31 24.70 -11.13
CA LEU A 20 39.31 23.37 -11.76
C LEU A 20 40.52 22.57 -11.24
N PRO A 21 40.52 21.23 -11.31
CA PRO A 21 41.20 20.63 -12.46
C PRO A 21 40.72 19.24 -12.94
N HIS A 22 41.19 18.93 -14.15
CA HIS A 22 41.49 17.63 -14.76
C HIS A 22 40.46 16.94 -15.69
N GLU A 23 40.71 17.16 -16.98
CA GLU A 23 40.52 16.23 -18.09
C GLU A 23 41.10 14.84 -17.78
N ILE A 24 40.33 13.79 -18.06
CA ILE A 24 40.86 12.46 -18.39
C ILE A 24 40.47 12.17 -19.82
N ARG A 25 41.50 12.07 -20.66
CA ARG A 25 41.47 11.61 -22.05
C ARG A 25 41.94 10.15 -22.09
N THR A 26 41.79 9.51 -23.24
CA THR A 26 42.13 8.12 -23.64
C THR A 26 40.96 7.14 -23.52
N HIS A 27 40.67 6.25 -24.48
CA HIS A 27 41.32 5.92 -25.75
C HIS A 27 40.22 5.34 -26.67
N GLU A 28 40.13 5.81 -27.91
CA GLU A 28 39.50 5.09 -29.01
C GLU A 28 40.46 3.99 -29.46
N ASP A 29 39.93 2.79 -29.73
CA ASP A 29 40.53 1.81 -30.63
C ASP A 29 39.41 1.14 -31.44
N ASP A 30 39.46 1.41 -32.73
CA ASP A 30 38.76 0.72 -33.81
C ASP A 30 39.27 -0.71 -33.97
N VAL A 31 38.37 -1.68 -34.19
CA VAL A 31 38.66 -2.83 -35.08
C VAL A 31 37.40 -3.19 -35.87
N GLU A 32 37.49 -2.98 -37.18
CA GLU A 32 36.59 -3.50 -38.20
C GLU A 32 36.65 -5.04 -38.35
N GLY A 33 35.50 -5.63 -38.70
CA GLY A 33 35.43 -6.63 -39.78
C GLY A 33 35.38 -8.11 -39.39
N GLN A 34 34.23 -8.77 -39.60
CA GLN A 34 33.99 -9.63 -40.77
C GLN A 34 32.72 -10.48 -40.63
N VAL A 35 31.98 -10.51 -41.74
CA VAL A 35 30.83 -11.38 -42.03
C VAL A 35 31.33 -12.75 -42.50
N VAL A 36 30.88 -13.86 -41.90
CA VAL A 36 30.78 -15.17 -42.58
C VAL A 36 29.58 -15.99 -42.04
N ASN A 37 28.68 -16.34 -42.96
CA ASN A 37 27.60 -17.32 -42.83
C ASN A 37 28.10 -18.73 -42.43
N ARG A 38 27.34 -19.45 -41.58
CA ARG A 38 26.87 -20.85 -41.81
C ARG A 38 26.18 -21.44 -40.56
N SER A 39 24.90 -21.82 -40.73
CA SER A 39 24.22 -22.91 -40.00
C SER A 39 24.63 -24.28 -40.61
N PRO A 40 24.26 -25.49 -40.10
CA PRO A 40 23.35 -25.81 -38.99
C PRO A 40 23.82 -26.95 -38.02
N ASP A 41 22.96 -27.28 -37.06
CA ASP A 41 22.81 -28.55 -36.33
C ASP A 41 23.97 -29.12 -35.49
N ARG A 42 23.79 -29.06 -34.15
CA ARG A 42 24.00 -30.23 -33.29
C ARG A 42 23.38 -30.07 -31.90
N ALA A 43 22.44 -30.96 -31.60
CA ALA A 43 21.94 -31.24 -30.27
C ALA A 43 23.09 -31.55 -29.29
N ARG A 44 23.17 -30.80 -28.18
CA ARG A 44 23.92 -31.19 -26.98
C ARG A 44 23.12 -30.84 -25.74
N LYS A 45 22.88 -31.89 -24.94
CA LYS A 45 22.36 -31.83 -23.56
C LYS A 45 23.23 -30.90 -22.71
N PRO A 46 22.66 -30.14 -21.77
CA PRO A 46 23.47 -29.43 -20.78
C PRO A 46 24.07 -30.42 -19.77
N SER A 47 25.37 -30.30 -19.53
CA SER A 47 26.09 -30.94 -18.42
C SER A 47 25.87 -30.15 -17.12
N PRO A 48 26.06 -30.78 -15.94
CA PRO A 48 25.68 -30.21 -14.65
C PRO A 48 26.59 -29.03 -14.27
N ILE A 49 25.98 -28.02 -13.65
CA ILE A 49 26.68 -26.87 -13.06
C ILE A 49 27.48 -27.38 -11.85
N ALA A 50 28.81 -27.25 -11.93
CA ALA A 50 29.69 -27.34 -10.78
C ALA A 50 29.55 -26.06 -9.96
N VAL A 51 29.20 -26.20 -8.69
CA VAL A 51 29.18 -25.09 -7.72
C VAL A 51 30.61 -24.89 -7.23
N ASP A 52 31.19 -23.74 -7.58
CA ASP A 52 32.48 -23.30 -7.09
C ASP A 52 32.32 -22.80 -5.65
N GLN A 53 32.95 -23.50 -4.71
CA GLN A 53 33.14 -23.06 -3.33
C GLN A 53 34.50 -22.34 -3.26
N ASP A 54 34.50 -21.02 -3.03
CA ASP A 54 35.30 -20.37 -1.98
C ASP A 54 35.51 -18.85 -2.17
N LYS A 55 35.45 -18.16 -1.01
CA LYS A 55 35.94 -16.80 -0.67
C LYS A 55 35.04 -15.63 -1.14
N ALA A 56 34.64 -14.69 -0.29
CA ALA A 56 35.28 -14.15 0.89
C ALA A 56 34.27 -13.61 1.92
N TYR A 57 34.58 -13.85 3.20
CA TYR A 57 34.02 -13.18 4.37
C TYR A 57 34.80 -11.88 4.65
N GLY A 58 34.09 -10.89 5.18
CA GLY A 58 34.53 -9.58 5.68
C GLY A 58 33.35 -8.61 5.47
N ASP A 59 32.76 -7.93 6.45
CA ASP A 59 33.19 -7.54 7.79
C ASP A 59 31.97 -7.47 8.72
N ASP A 60 32.29 -7.42 10.01
CA ASP A 60 31.43 -7.44 11.19
C ASP A 60 30.35 -6.35 11.23
N ASP A 61 29.09 -6.76 11.43
CA ASP A 61 28.07 -5.94 12.06
C ASP A 61 27.55 -6.66 13.31
N ASN A 62 27.87 -6.06 14.47
CA ASN A 62 27.41 -6.46 15.79
C ASN A 62 25.88 -6.43 15.89
N ILE A 63 25.25 -7.59 15.73
CA ILE A 63 23.85 -7.79 16.09
C ILE A 63 23.80 -8.12 17.59
N ILE A 64 23.20 -7.21 18.35
CA ILE A 64 22.80 -7.46 19.74
C ILE A 64 21.71 -8.53 19.72
N ASP A 65 22.08 -9.72 20.18
CA ASP A 65 21.21 -10.86 20.39
C ASP A 65 20.24 -10.58 21.55
N THR A 66 19.03 -10.12 21.24
CA THR A 66 17.92 -10.12 22.20
C THR A 66 17.16 -11.42 22.09
N SER A 67 17.69 -12.44 22.77
CA SER A 67 16.98 -13.68 23.04
C SER A 67 15.71 -13.40 23.86
N PHE A 68 14.54 -13.55 23.24
CA PHE A 68 13.27 -13.59 23.95
C PHE A 68 13.14 -14.96 24.62
N GLN A 69 13.23 -14.98 25.96
CA GLN A 69 12.79 -16.12 26.75
C GLN A 69 11.25 -16.12 26.85
N PRO A 70 10.60 -17.30 26.74
CA PRO A 70 9.16 -17.41 26.99
C PRO A 70 8.89 -17.25 28.49
N LEU A 71 8.03 -16.30 28.85
CA LEU A 71 7.56 -16.15 30.23
C LEU A 71 6.49 -17.22 30.53
N ASP A 72 6.76 -17.95 31.61
CA ASP A 72 5.92 -18.98 32.20
C ASP A 72 4.53 -18.45 32.59
N ALA A 73 3.56 -19.35 32.44
CA ALA A 73 2.19 -19.17 32.87
C ALA A 73 2.06 -19.45 34.38
N SER A 74 2.13 -18.42 35.22
CA SER A 74 1.29 -18.35 36.43
C SER A 74 1.18 -16.90 36.91
N ASP A 75 -0.05 -16.47 37.12
CA ASP A 75 -0.52 -15.57 38.18
C ASP A 75 -1.73 -14.77 37.68
N GLN A 76 -2.87 -15.46 37.78
CA GLN A 76 -4.16 -14.82 37.96
C GLN A 76 -4.16 -14.08 39.29
N ALA A 77 -4.36 -12.76 39.25
CA ALA A 77 -4.94 -12.02 40.36
C ALA A 77 -5.56 -10.70 39.85
N ASP A 78 -6.89 -10.67 39.91
CA ASP A 78 -7.77 -9.54 40.14
C ASP A 78 -7.23 -8.12 39.90
N ILE A 79 -7.68 -7.52 38.80
CA ILE A 79 -7.86 -6.06 38.71
C ILE A 79 -9.28 -5.78 38.23
N SER A 80 -10.17 -5.57 39.19
CA SER A 80 -11.42 -4.85 38.98
C SER A 80 -11.11 -3.42 38.53
N MET A 81 -11.43 -3.12 37.28
CA MET A 81 -11.54 -1.75 36.80
C MET A 81 -13.01 -1.40 36.60
N SER A 82 -13.41 -0.44 37.40
CA SER A 82 -14.68 0.27 37.46
C SER A 82 -15.26 0.60 36.08
N THR A 83 -16.56 0.36 35.98
CA THR A 83 -17.51 0.81 34.95
C THR A 83 -17.23 2.22 34.43
N LEU A 84 -16.70 2.31 33.20
CA LEU A 84 -16.79 3.49 32.36
C LEU A 84 -18.05 3.37 31.51
N SER A 85 -18.88 4.40 31.62
CA SER A 85 -20.18 4.57 30.97
C SER A 85 -20.03 4.54 29.45
N SER A 86 -20.37 3.40 28.84
CA SER A 86 -20.60 3.27 27.41
C SER A 86 -21.97 3.83 27.10
N LYS A 87 -22.05 5.06 26.58
CA LYS A 87 -23.25 5.56 25.91
C LYS A 87 -23.44 4.76 24.62
N THR A 88 -24.26 3.72 24.68
CA THR A 88 -24.92 3.14 23.51
C THR A 88 -25.84 4.20 22.93
N LEU A 89 -25.48 4.75 21.77
CA LEU A 89 -26.43 5.44 20.90
C LEU A 89 -27.31 4.37 20.26
N ASP A 90 -28.45 4.13 20.89
CA ASP A 90 -29.56 3.38 20.31
C ASP A 90 -30.21 4.30 19.28
N GLY A 91 -29.76 4.19 18.04
CA GLY A 91 -30.17 5.02 16.90
C GLY A 91 -30.83 4.17 15.83
N SER A 92 -31.90 3.44 16.17
CA SER A 92 -32.82 2.90 15.17
C SER A 92 -33.72 4.04 14.65
N GLU A 93 -33.14 4.98 13.92
CA GLU A 93 -33.91 5.95 13.15
C GLU A 93 -34.14 5.33 11.77
N LEU A 94 -35.34 4.77 11.63
CA LEU A 94 -35.90 4.29 10.37
C LEU A 94 -35.70 5.36 9.30
N ALA A 95 -34.98 5.01 8.24
CA ALA A 95 -34.86 5.84 7.05
C ALA A 95 -36.26 6.27 6.60
N ASP A 96 -36.54 7.57 6.69
CA ASP A 96 -37.76 8.19 6.21
C ASP A 96 -37.89 7.97 4.70
N ILE A 97 -38.81 7.08 4.32
CA ILE A 97 -39.21 6.88 2.93
C ILE A 97 -40.15 8.03 2.57
N SER A 98 -39.59 9.17 2.14
CA SER A 98 -40.39 10.24 1.55
C SER A 98 -40.85 9.81 0.15
N ILE A 99 -42.11 9.39 0.03
CA ILE A 99 -42.74 9.06 -1.25
C ILE A 99 -43.06 10.36 -1.99
N SER A 100 -42.22 10.73 -2.96
CA SER A 100 -42.54 11.75 -3.95
C SER A 100 -43.74 11.30 -4.80
N SER A 101 -44.69 12.20 -5.05
CA SER A 101 -45.89 12.00 -5.89
C SER A 101 -45.57 11.79 -7.39
N THR A 102 -44.30 11.68 -7.75
CA THR A 102 -43.82 11.13 -9.01
C THR A 102 -43.00 9.89 -8.66
N GLY A 103 -43.45 8.72 -9.12
CA GLY A 103 -43.03 7.37 -8.68
C GLY A 103 -41.57 6.95 -8.93
N HIS A 104 -40.61 7.82 -8.62
CA HIS A 104 -39.22 7.49 -8.46
C HIS A 104 -38.90 7.40 -6.97
N ILE A 105 -38.68 6.18 -6.48
CA ILE A 105 -38.02 5.94 -5.20
C ILE A 105 -36.60 6.49 -5.35
N LYS A 106 -36.38 7.75 -4.93
CA LYS A 106 -35.04 8.25 -4.67
C LYS A 106 -34.54 7.50 -3.45
N ARG A 107 -33.75 6.43 -3.66
CA ARG A 107 -32.90 5.91 -2.59
C ARG A 107 -32.06 7.09 -2.11
N ALA A 108 -32.15 7.39 -0.81
CA ALA A 108 -31.21 8.32 -0.19
C ALA A 108 -29.79 7.88 -0.60
N ALA A 109 -28.97 8.83 -1.04
CA ALA A 109 -27.61 8.53 -1.46
C ALA A 109 -26.89 7.88 -0.27
N VAL A 110 -26.39 6.66 -0.46
CA VAL A 110 -25.61 5.96 0.58
C VAL A 110 -24.28 6.70 0.66
N VAL A 111 -24.07 7.40 1.77
CA VAL A 111 -22.85 8.14 2.07
C VAL A 111 -21.92 7.23 2.88
N PRO A 112 -20.61 7.19 2.61
CA PRO A 112 -19.66 6.42 3.42
C PRO A 112 -19.70 6.82 4.91
N TYR A 113 -19.51 5.85 5.81
CA TYR A 113 -19.66 6.06 7.26
C TYR A 113 -18.69 7.12 7.84
N TYR A 114 -17.54 7.34 7.21
CA TYR A 114 -16.54 8.28 7.71
C TYR A 114 -16.96 9.76 7.53
N GLU A 115 -17.97 10.06 6.70
CA GLU A 115 -18.51 11.42 6.58
C GLU A 115 -19.20 11.92 7.87
N TYR A 116 -19.53 11.01 8.80
CA TYR A 116 -20.14 11.35 10.09
C TYR A 116 -19.11 11.65 11.21
N ILE A 117 -17.81 11.59 10.90
CA ILE A 117 -16.74 11.89 11.87
C ILE A 117 -16.65 13.40 12.08
N GLU A 118 -16.69 13.84 13.34
CA GLU A 118 -16.63 15.27 13.70
C GLU A 118 -15.32 15.92 13.22
N ASP A 119 -15.43 17.09 12.60
CA ASP A 119 -14.27 17.86 12.12
C ASP A 119 -13.65 18.67 13.26
N LEU A 120 -12.56 18.16 13.84
CA LEU A 120 -11.88 18.72 15.02
C LEU A 120 -10.97 19.92 14.70
N SER A 121 -11.44 20.84 13.86
CA SER A 121 -10.75 22.00 13.28
C SER A 121 -10.14 23.05 14.25
N SER A 122 -10.05 22.78 15.55
CA SER A 122 -9.40 23.67 16.52
C SER A 122 -8.90 22.94 17.76
N LYS A 123 -7.59 22.63 17.85
CA LYS A 123 -6.84 22.27 19.09
C LYS A 123 -5.37 21.99 18.78
N GLU A 124 -4.41 22.29 19.64
CA GLU A 124 -2.98 21.98 19.43
C GLU A 124 -2.62 20.49 19.65
N GLU A 125 -3.47 19.55 19.21
CA GLU A 125 -3.34 18.08 19.33
C GLU A 125 -3.97 17.41 18.09
N GLY A 126 -3.49 16.22 17.71
CA GLY A 126 -4.03 15.46 16.57
C GLY A 126 -4.81 14.21 16.97
N TYR A 127 -5.58 13.69 16.04
CA TYR A 127 -6.32 12.43 16.21
C TYR A 127 -5.86 11.42 15.17
N ILE A 128 -5.77 10.16 15.60
CA ILE A 128 -5.57 9.02 14.72
C ILE A 128 -6.84 8.16 14.71
N TYR A 129 -7.24 7.79 13.50
CA TYR A 129 -8.32 6.87 13.24
C TYR A 129 -7.73 5.56 12.70
N ARG A 130 -8.01 4.47 13.42
CA ARG A 130 -7.61 3.11 13.05
C ARG A 130 -8.84 2.29 12.71
N LEU A 131 -8.89 1.75 11.51
CA LEU A 131 -10.01 0.90 11.11
C LEU A 131 -9.83 -0.49 11.74
N LYS A 132 -10.90 -1.05 12.33
CA LYS A 132 -10.83 -2.42 12.86
C LYS A 132 -10.58 -3.42 11.73
N PRO A 133 -9.79 -4.49 11.94
CA PRO A 133 -9.47 -5.46 10.89
C PRO A 133 -10.70 -6.02 10.16
N LYS A 134 -10.60 -6.23 8.84
CA LYS A 134 -11.64 -6.91 8.06
C LYS A 134 -11.60 -8.41 8.35
N LYS A 135 -12.77 -9.00 8.57
CA LYS A 135 -12.93 -10.45 8.70
C LYS A 135 -13.38 -11.01 7.36
N ILE A 136 -12.88 -12.19 7.01
CA ILE A 136 -13.39 -12.98 5.88
C ILE A 136 -14.84 -13.34 6.16
N LYS A 137 -15.72 -13.12 5.19
CA LYS A 137 -17.16 -13.44 5.26
C LYS A 137 -17.52 -14.24 4.03
N ASP A 138 -18.34 -15.27 4.18
CA ASP A 138 -18.67 -16.22 3.10
C ASP A 138 -19.19 -15.55 1.80
N ASN A 139 -19.81 -14.37 1.91
CA ASN A 139 -20.46 -13.69 0.77
C ASN A 139 -19.91 -12.29 0.45
N ALA A 140 -18.81 -11.84 1.07
CA ALA A 140 -18.34 -10.45 0.92
C ALA A 140 -16.80 -10.31 0.94
N ASN A 141 -16.12 -11.08 0.09
CA ASN A 141 -14.66 -11.09 -0.04
C ASN A 141 -14.10 -10.04 -1.04
N HIS A 142 -14.90 -9.04 -1.38
CA HIS A 142 -14.50 -7.91 -2.22
C HIS A 142 -14.27 -6.65 -1.38
N TYR A 143 -13.51 -5.73 -1.95
CA TYR A 143 -13.41 -4.36 -1.48
C TYR A 143 -14.76 -3.66 -1.69
N ASP A 144 -15.28 -3.07 -0.63
CA ASP A 144 -16.52 -2.29 -0.62
C ASP A 144 -16.26 -0.97 0.11
N GLN A 145 -16.31 0.12 -0.63
CA GLN A 145 -16.08 1.46 -0.11
C GLN A 145 -17.23 1.99 0.76
N TYR A 146 -18.41 1.35 0.69
CA TYR A 146 -19.59 1.69 1.48
C TYR A 146 -19.77 0.78 2.69
N GLU A 147 -18.80 -0.10 2.98
CA GLU A 147 -18.81 -0.94 4.18
C GLU A 147 -18.86 -0.04 5.43
N ASP A 148 -19.82 -0.30 6.33
CA ASP A 148 -19.85 0.33 7.64
C ASP A 148 -18.74 -0.27 8.53
N VAL A 149 -17.71 0.52 8.81
CA VAL A 149 -16.50 0.05 9.51
C VAL A 149 -16.35 0.78 10.84
N ASN A 150 -16.34 -0.02 11.91
CA ASN A 150 -15.96 0.46 13.22
C ASN A 150 -14.51 0.96 13.22
N GLN A 151 -14.29 2.17 13.73
CA GLN A 151 -12.98 2.77 13.92
C GLN A 151 -12.63 2.91 15.40
N ILE A 152 -11.34 2.92 15.69
CA ILE A 152 -10.77 3.29 16.98
C ILE A 152 -10.21 4.69 16.80
N GLU A 153 -10.70 5.62 17.61
CA GLU A 153 -10.26 7.01 17.62
C GLU A 153 -9.36 7.23 18.84
N ASP A 154 -8.12 7.62 18.58
CA ASP A 154 -7.12 7.87 19.61
C ASP A 154 -6.57 9.28 19.47
N ARG A 155 -6.56 10.03 20.57
CA ARG A 155 -5.84 11.30 20.64
C ARG A 155 -4.36 11.03 20.78
N ILE A 156 -3.54 11.73 19.99
CA ILE A 156 -2.10 11.50 19.97
C ILE A 156 -1.29 12.80 20.12
N GLY A 157 -0.13 12.65 20.74
CA GLY A 157 0.97 13.59 20.59
C GLY A 157 1.90 13.13 19.47
N PHE A 158 2.49 14.06 18.71
CA PHE A 158 3.45 13.75 17.66
C PHE A 158 4.56 14.80 17.60
N ARG A 159 5.72 14.43 17.03
CA ARG A 159 6.84 15.35 16.74
C ARG A 159 7.53 14.97 15.43
N GLY A 160 8.23 15.93 14.83
CA GLY A 160 9.02 15.72 13.62
C GLY A 160 8.19 15.82 12.34
N TYR A 161 8.72 16.57 11.38
CA TYR A 161 8.12 16.83 10.05
C TYR A 161 9.18 16.92 8.95
N SER A 162 10.28 16.19 9.11
CA SER A 162 11.39 16.26 8.16
C SER A 162 10.99 15.65 6.82
N LEU A 163 11.09 16.45 5.75
CA LEU A 163 10.78 16.01 4.39
C LEU A 163 11.73 14.88 3.96
N ILE A 164 11.17 13.81 3.40
CA ILE A 164 11.96 12.70 2.87
C ILE A 164 12.32 13.00 1.42
N LYS A 165 13.50 13.59 1.19
CA LYS A 165 13.98 13.95 -0.16
C LYS A 165 14.03 12.76 -1.13
N ALA A 166 14.31 11.56 -0.62
CA ALA A 166 14.36 10.33 -1.42
C ALA A 166 12.97 9.76 -1.79
N ALA A 167 11.92 10.21 -1.09
CA ALA A 167 10.53 9.80 -1.31
C ALA A 167 9.68 10.91 -1.96
N ALA A 168 10.33 11.97 -2.47
CA ALA A 168 9.76 12.77 -3.55
C ALA A 168 9.59 11.81 -4.74
N CYS A 169 8.47 11.09 -4.72
CA CYS A 169 8.11 10.08 -5.69
C CYS A 169 8.14 10.69 -7.10
N LYS A 170 8.30 9.85 -8.11
CA LYS A 170 8.08 10.21 -9.52
C LYS A 170 6.68 10.77 -9.81
N ASP A 171 5.77 10.64 -8.84
CA ASP A 171 4.47 11.33 -8.80
C ASP A 171 4.68 12.65 -8.03
N GLU A 172 4.95 13.74 -8.77
CA GLU A 172 5.44 15.04 -8.27
C GLU A 172 4.54 15.70 -7.20
N ASP A 173 3.31 15.23 -7.05
CA ASP A 173 2.30 15.83 -6.18
C ASP A 173 2.18 15.17 -4.79
N TRP A 174 2.85 14.05 -4.53
CA TRP A 174 2.83 13.41 -3.21
C TRP A 174 3.93 13.92 -2.29
N VAL A 175 3.54 14.36 -1.09
CA VAL A 175 4.46 14.76 -0.02
C VAL A 175 4.57 13.63 1.00
N VAL A 176 5.81 13.30 1.36
CA VAL A 176 6.14 12.29 2.37
C VAL A 176 7.09 12.89 3.41
N ARG A 177 6.72 12.82 4.69
CA ARG A 177 7.50 13.32 5.83
C ARG A 177 7.72 12.23 6.87
N TRP A 178 8.82 12.34 7.62
CA TRP A 178 8.99 11.61 8.87
C TRP A 178 8.14 12.22 9.98
N ILE A 179 7.41 11.38 10.71
CA ILE A 179 6.71 11.74 11.93
C ILE A 179 6.98 10.70 13.02
N TYR A 180 7.18 11.16 14.25
CA TYR A 180 7.27 10.30 15.44
C TYR A 180 5.98 10.43 16.25
N ILE A 181 5.35 9.30 16.56
CA ILE A 181 4.07 9.24 17.27
C ILE A 181 4.30 8.82 18.73
N TYR A 182 3.70 9.56 19.66
CA TYR A 182 3.62 9.23 21.07
C TYR A 182 2.25 8.65 21.38
N HIS A 183 2.14 7.33 21.39
CA HIS A 183 0.91 6.59 21.70
C HIS A 183 1.23 5.20 22.25
N ARG A 184 0.45 4.72 23.22
CA ARG A 184 0.72 3.45 23.92
C ARG A 184 0.86 2.24 22.98
N GLU A 185 0.08 2.20 21.90
CA GLU A 185 0.00 1.03 21.01
C GLU A 185 0.73 1.19 19.67
N ILE A 186 0.97 2.42 19.23
CA ILE A 186 1.50 2.73 17.88
C ILE A 186 2.62 3.77 17.96
N SER A 187 3.42 3.72 19.03
CA SER A 187 4.56 4.60 19.18
C SER A 187 5.70 4.19 18.25
N GLY A 188 6.36 5.18 17.63
CA GLY A 188 7.49 4.96 16.74
C GLY A 188 7.58 5.98 15.61
N TRP A 189 8.48 5.70 14.67
CA TRP A 189 8.65 6.46 13.43
C TRP A 189 7.72 5.96 12.32
N TYR A 190 7.09 6.89 11.63
CA TYR A 190 6.14 6.64 10.56
C TYR A 190 6.39 7.58 9.38
N HIS A 191 5.85 7.19 8.23
CA HIS A 191 5.69 8.06 7.08
C HIS A 191 4.33 8.77 7.17
N LEU A 192 4.36 10.11 7.19
CA LEU A 192 3.20 10.96 6.99
C LEU A 192 3.08 11.30 5.50
N LYS A 193 1.95 10.98 4.88
CA LYS A 193 1.72 11.11 3.44
C LYS A 193 0.47 11.92 3.16
N PHE A 194 0.54 12.80 2.17
CA PHE A 194 -0.62 13.49 1.62
C PHE A 194 -0.32 13.97 0.20
N HIS A 195 -1.38 14.25 -0.56
CA HIS A 195 -1.27 14.84 -1.88
C HIS A 195 -1.37 16.36 -1.77
N ASN A 196 -0.53 17.08 -2.52
CA ASN A 196 -0.51 18.55 -2.51
C ASN A 196 -1.89 19.11 -2.82
N SER A 197 -2.57 18.63 -3.85
CA SER A 197 -3.87 19.16 -4.27
C SER A 197 -5.02 18.98 -3.25
N TRP A 198 -4.82 18.22 -2.17
CA TRP A 198 -5.88 18.00 -1.18
C TRP A 198 -6.16 19.24 -0.34
N ASP A 199 -5.20 20.14 -0.18
CA ASP A 199 -5.38 21.40 0.57
C ASP A 199 -6.46 22.31 -0.05
N GLN A 200 -6.56 22.30 -1.39
CA GLN A 200 -7.54 23.05 -2.18
C GLN A 200 -8.92 22.38 -2.23
N MET A 201 -9.06 21.14 -1.74
CA MET A 201 -10.34 20.43 -1.72
C MET A 201 -11.18 20.85 -0.52
N ALA A 202 -12.50 20.93 -0.70
CA ALA A 202 -13.43 21.22 0.41
C ALA A 202 -13.31 20.19 1.56
N SER A 203 -13.05 18.92 1.24
CA SER A 203 -12.85 17.85 2.23
C SER A 203 -11.43 17.80 2.82
N GLN A 204 -10.50 18.61 2.33
CA GLN A 204 -9.09 18.61 2.73
C GLN A 204 -8.44 17.22 2.73
N GLY A 205 -8.81 16.36 1.79
CA GLY A 205 -8.29 14.99 1.65
C GLY A 205 -9.00 13.93 2.51
N HIS A 206 -10.05 14.27 3.27
CA HIS A 206 -10.73 13.36 4.20
C HIS A 206 -11.13 12.02 3.57
N ALA A 207 -11.98 12.06 2.54
CA ALA A 207 -12.48 10.86 1.87
C ALA A 207 -11.36 10.04 1.20
N HIS A 208 -10.32 10.70 0.68
CA HIS A 208 -9.15 10.02 0.12
C HIS A 208 -8.36 9.25 1.17
N CYS A 209 -8.17 9.83 2.36
CA CYS A 209 -7.44 9.17 3.44
C CYS A 209 -8.16 7.90 3.91
N PHE A 210 -9.48 7.99 4.12
CA PHE A 210 -10.27 6.83 4.55
C PHE A 210 -10.41 5.76 3.47
N GLU A 211 -10.52 6.15 2.20
CA GLU A 211 -10.49 5.17 1.11
C GLU A 211 -9.16 4.40 1.09
N ARG A 212 -8.02 5.09 1.28
CA ARG A 212 -6.71 4.43 1.39
C ARG A 212 -6.64 3.48 2.58
N ALA A 213 -7.18 3.88 3.73
CA ALA A 213 -7.25 3.02 4.89
C ALA A 213 -8.15 1.78 4.65
N LEU A 214 -9.27 1.92 3.94
CA LEU A 214 -10.13 0.81 3.55
C LEU A 214 -9.43 -0.15 2.56
N ASN A 215 -8.70 0.39 1.58
CA ASN A 215 -7.88 -0.39 0.65
C ASN A 215 -6.82 -1.21 1.39
N ASN A 216 -6.07 -0.57 2.30
CA ASN A 216 -5.05 -1.23 3.11
C ASN A 216 -5.65 -2.35 3.98
N ARG A 217 -6.77 -2.07 4.66
CA ARG A 217 -7.53 -3.04 5.46
C ARG A 217 -8.02 -4.23 4.64
N TYR A 218 -8.50 -4.01 3.41
CA TYR A 218 -8.92 -5.08 2.52
C TYR A 218 -7.76 -5.98 2.10
N VAL A 219 -6.65 -5.38 1.66
CA VAL A 219 -5.48 -6.13 1.19
C VAL A 219 -4.81 -6.90 2.33
N GLU A 220 -4.82 -6.37 3.56
CA GLU A 220 -4.35 -7.12 4.73
C GLU A 220 -5.16 -8.41 4.95
N MET A 221 -6.49 -8.33 4.87
CA MET A 221 -7.36 -9.51 4.97
C MET A 221 -7.11 -10.48 3.81
N ALA A 222 -7.00 -9.98 2.57
CA ALA A 222 -6.75 -10.82 1.41
C ALA A 222 -5.39 -11.53 1.51
N LEU A 223 -4.34 -10.86 2.02
CA LEU A 223 -3.01 -11.46 2.22
C LEU A 223 -3.06 -12.60 3.23
N ARG A 224 -3.78 -12.43 4.34
CA ARG A 224 -3.97 -13.52 5.32
C ARG A 224 -4.68 -14.73 4.69
N SER A 225 -5.67 -14.48 3.83
CA SER A 225 -6.36 -15.54 3.08
C SER A 225 -5.43 -16.26 2.10
N PHE A 226 -4.62 -15.50 1.36
CA PHE A 226 -3.62 -16.03 0.43
C PHE A 226 -2.61 -16.95 1.13
N ILE A 227 -2.06 -16.50 2.26
CA ILE A 227 -1.14 -17.31 3.09
C ILE A 227 -1.81 -18.60 3.55
N HIS A 228 -3.06 -18.51 4.03
CA HIS A 228 -3.83 -19.66 4.49
C HIS A 228 -4.13 -20.67 3.38
N ASP A 229 -4.46 -20.20 2.18
CA ASP A 229 -4.72 -21.11 1.05
C ASP A 229 -3.44 -21.75 0.52
N LEU A 230 -2.29 -21.05 0.54
CA LEU A 230 -0.98 -21.67 0.30
C LEU A 230 -0.67 -22.76 1.34
N PHE A 231 -0.95 -22.51 2.62
CA PHE A 231 -0.80 -23.50 3.68
C PHE A 231 -1.62 -24.77 3.41
N LYS A 232 -2.89 -24.63 2.99
CA LYS A 232 -3.73 -25.80 2.65
C LYS A 232 -3.17 -26.61 1.48
N LYS A 233 -2.54 -25.95 0.49
CA LYS A 233 -1.90 -26.63 -0.63
C LYS A 233 -0.64 -27.37 -0.19
N MET A 234 0.13 -26.77 0.72
CA MET A 234 1.31 -27.39 1.35
C MET A 234 0.93 -28.64 2.17
N ASP A 235 -0.17 -28.59 2.92
CA ASP A 235 -0.67 -29.71 3.74
C ASP A 235 -1.27 -30.85 2.89
N GLY A 236 -1.36 -30.67 1.56
CA GLY A 236 -1.81 -31.69 0.61
C GLY A 236 -3.22 -32.22 0.88
N GLY A 237 -4.05 -31.54 1.67
CA GLY A 237 -5.33 -32.07 2.14
C GLY A 237 -5.18 -33.27 3.10
N GLY A 238 -4.09 -33.34 3.87
CA GLY A 238 -3.79 -34.43 4.80
C GLY A 238 -2.90 -35.54 4.22
N HIS A 239 -2.19 -35.28 3.11
CA HIS A 239 -1.17 -36.19 2.59
C HIS A 239 0.16 -35.98 3.33
N LEU A 240 0.90 -37.07 3.58
CA LEU A 240 2.07 -37.09 4.46
C LEU A 240 3.34 -36.46 3.86
N GLU A 241 3.38 -36.22 2.55
CA GLU A 241 4.55 -35.65 1.88
C GLU A 241 4.32 -34.17 1.56
N ILE A 242 5.05 -33.31 2.27
CA ILE A 242 5.08 -31.86 2.05
C ILE A 242 5.93 -31.57 0.81
N ASP A 243 5.38 -30.84 -0.15
CA ASP A 243 6.15 -30.31 -1.28
C ASP A 243 7.09 -29.18 -0.79
N PRO A 244 8.42 -29.34 -0.88
CA PRO A 244 9.38 -28.35 -0.39
C PRO A 244 9.31 -27.02 -1.15
N VAL A 245 8.87 -27.02 -2.41
CA VAL A 245 8.72 -25.80 -3.22
C VAL A 245 7.54 -24.99 -2.69
N ILE A 246 6.39 -25.64 -2.45
CA ILE A 246 5.21 -24.98 -1.88
C ILE A 246 5.49 -24.51 -0.46
N GLN A 247 6.25 -25.28 0.33
CA GLN A 247 6.69 -24.87 1.66
C GLN A 247 7.52 -23.57 1.61
N LEU A 248 8.46 -23.45 0.67
CA LEU A 248 9.26 -22.24 0.49
C LEU A 248 8.39 -21.03 0.13
N TRP A 249 7.42 -21.21 -0.78
CA TRP A 249 6.47 -20.14 -1.13
C TRP A 249 5.61 -19.72 0.06
N HIS A 250 5.10 -20.68 0.84
CA HIS A 250 4.34 -20.39 2.06
C HIS A 250 5.18 -19.64 3.10
N GLN A 251 6.45 -20.02 3.31
CA GLN A 251 7.38 -19.30 4.20
C GLN A 251 7.60 -17.86 3.72
N GLY A 252 7.82 -17.66 2.42
CA GLY A 252 7.94 -16.34 1.83
C GLY A 252 6.66 -15.51 2.01
N ALA A 253 5.50 -16.06 1.67
CA ALA A 253 4.20 -15.39 1.85
C ALA A 253 3.95 -15.02 3.31
N SER A 254 4.33 -15.89 4.26
CA SER A 254 4.17 -15.66 5.70
C SER A 254 5.06 -14.53 6.24
N ALA A 255 6.17 -14.23 5.56
CA ALA A 255 7.05 -13.11 5.89
C ALA A 255 6.53 -11.78 5.33
N MET A 256 5.64 -11.81 4.33
CA MET A 256 5.03 -10.60 3.78
C MET A 256 4.03 -10.01 4.77
N LYS A 257 3.98 -8.68 4.85
CA LYS A 257 2.97 -7.96 5.63
C LYS A 257 2.50 -6.71 4.93
N VAL A 258 1.25 -6.33 5.15
CA VAL A 258 0.74 -5.02 4.75
C VAL A 258 1.13 -4.01 5.82
N SER A 259 1.78 -2.92 5.41
CA SER A 259 2.20 -1.85 6.31
C SER A 259 1.00 -1.26 7.01
N ARG A 260 1.09 -1.10 8.33
CA ARG A 260 -0.02 -0.53 9.12
C ARG A 260 -0.33 0.88 8.63
N MET A 261 -1.59 1.12 8.33
CA MET A 261 -2.08 2.43 7.90
C MET A 261 -3.09 3.00 8.89
N CYS A 262 -2.96 4.29 9.15
CA CYS A 262 -3.84 5.07 10.00
C CYS A 262 -4.22 6.37 9.27
N VAL A 263 -5.41 6.89 9.54
CA VAL A 263 -5.77 8.23 9.09
C VAL A 263 -5.49 9.20 10.22
N MET A 264 -4.84 10.32 9.93
CA MET A 264 -4.58 11.38 10.89
C MET A 264 -5.36 12.62 10.50
N GLN A 265 -6.07 13.18 11.48
CA GLN A 265 -6.52 14.56 11.43
C GLN A 265 -5.53 15.39 12.24
N SER A 266 -4.75 16.21 11.55
CA SER A 266 -3.88 17.19 12.22
C SER A 266 -4.61 18.52 12.30
N SER A 267 -4.66 19.12 13.48
CA SER A 267 -5.31 20.40 13.74
C SER A 267 -4.65 21.62 13.11
N GLY A 268 -3.50 21.42 12.47
CA GLY A 268 -2.72 22.44 11.81
C GLY A 268 -1.35 21.84 11.55
N SER A 269 -0.90 21.91 10.31
CA SER A 269 0.51 21.85 10.03
C SER A 269 1.13 23.18 10.46
N PRO A 270 2.41 23.25 10.87
CA PRO A 270 3.12 24.54 10.95
C PRO A 270 3.21 25.26 9.58
N TYR A 271 2.79 24.60 8.51
CA TYR A 271 2.71 25.10 7.15
C TYR A 271 1.23 25.25 6.76
N ASP A 272 0.81 26.50 6.50
CA ASP A 272 -0.58 26.89 6.20
C ASP A 272 -1.16 26.24 4.93
N ASP A 273 -0.31 25.59 4.12
CA ASP A 273 -0.57 25.00 2.80
C ASP A 273 -0.68 23.47 2.81
N GLU A 274 -0.77 22.82 3.98
CA GLU A 274 -0.96 21.36 4.05
C GLU A 274 -2.42 20.95 4.30
N PRO A 275 -2.91 19.87 3.68
CA PRO A 275 -4.24 19.35 3.95
C PRO A 275 -4.37 18.89 5.41
N ARG A 276 -5.56 19.06 5.98
CA ARG A 276 -5.87 18.64 7.36
C ARG A 276 -5.78 17.13 7.55
N TRP A 277 -6.25 16.38 6.57
CA TRP A 277 -6.28 14.92 6.60
C TRP A 277 -5.05 14.35 5.92
N LYS A 278 -4.36 13.47 6.63
CA LYS A 278 -3.11 12.85 6.19
C LYS A 278 -3.14 11.36 6.46
N ILE A 279 -2.34 10.62 5.70
CA ILE A 279 -2.15 9.18 5.90
C ILE A 279 -0.89 8.98 6.74
N ILE A 280 -0.98 8.11 7.73
CA ILE A 280 0.18 7.61 8.48
C ILE A 280 0.38 6.16 8.08
N GLU A 281 1.59 5.84 7.63
CA GLU A 281 1.97 4.49 7.26
C GLU A 281 3.27 4.09 7.96
N GLU A 282 3.38 2.82 8.37
CA GLU A 282 4.61 2.27 8.95
C GLU A 282 5.81 2.57 8.04
N GLN A 283 6.95 2.87 8.65
CA GLN A 283 8.20 3.04 7.92
C GLN A 283 8.52 1.79 7.10
N THR A 284 8.70 1.98 5.80
CA THR A 284 9.20 0.96 4.87
C THR A 284 10.61 1.29 4.40
N ALA A 285 11.36 0.26 4.03
CA ALA A 285 12.61 0.46 3.31
C ALA A 285 12.32 0.96 1.88
N VAL A 286 13.38 1.17 1.08
CA VAL A 286 13.23 1.49 -0.35
C VAL A 286 12.36 0.42 -1.01
N SER A 287 11.20 0.83 -1.52
CA SER A 287 10.22 -0.05 -2.13
C SER A 287 10.30 -0.04 -3.65
N HIS A 288 9.87 -1.14 -4.27
CA HIS A 288 9.65 -1.24 -5.70
C HIS A 288 8.15 -1.27 -5.98
N ARG A 289 7.71 -0.55 -7.02
CA ARG A 289 6.31 -0.52 -7.46
C ARG A 289 6.05 -1.70 -8.41
N TYR A 290 5.42 -2.75 -7.91
CA TYR A 290 5.13 -3.95 -8.71
C TYR A 290 3.88 -3.79 -9.58
N ILE A 291 2.91 -3.00 -9.10
CA ILE A 291 1.64 -2.74 -9.77
C ILE A 291 1.42 -1.24 -9.79
N CYS A 292 1.03 -0.68 -10.94
CA CYS A 292 0.64 0.72 -11.08
C CYS A 292 -0.47 0.89 -12.12
N LYS A 293 -1.02 2.11 -12.19
CA LYS A 293 -2.27 2.46 -12.91
C LYS A 293 -2.35 1.98 -14.37
N ASP A 294 -1.22 1.81 -15.06
CA ASP A 294 -1.17 1.41 -16.47
C ASP A 294 -0.19 0.25 -16.73
N ASN A 295 0.41 -0.32 -15.68
CA ASN A 295 1.30 -1.47 -15.78
C ASN A 295 1.10 -2.40 -14.56
N TYR A 296 0.44 -3.53 -14.83
CA TYR A 296 0.10 -4.57 -13.86
C TYR A 296 1.16 -5.69 -13.76
N TYR A 297 2.24 -5.55 -14.52
CA TYR A 297 3.40 -6.44 -14.50
C TYR A 297 4.68 -5.61 -14.65
N ASN A 298 5.09 -4.96 -13.56
CA ASN A 298 6.29 -4.12 -13.52
C ASN A 298 7.42 -4.78 -12.71
N PRO A 299 8.14 -5.79 -13.26
CA PRO A 299 9.16 -6.49 -12.48
C PRO A 299 10.35 -5.58 -12.18
N PRO A 300 10.99 -5.71 -11.00
CA PRO A 300 12.22 -4.99 -10.70
C PRO A 300 13.35 -5.44 -11.63
N ALA A 301 14.30 -4.54 -11.93
CA ALA A 301 15.44 -4.82 -12.81
C ALA A 301 16.26 -6.04 -12.37
N ARG A 302 16.34 -6.29 -11.06
CA ARG A 302 16.81 -7.54 -10.48
C ARG A 302 15.61 -8.24 -9.88
N ARG A 303 15.32 -9.47 -10.32
CA ARG A 303 14.25 -10.28 -9.74
C ARG A 303 14.49 -10.42 -8.23
N GLY A 304 13.55 -9.88 -7.46
CA GLY A 304 13.54 -10.00 -6.01
C GLY A 304 12.86 -11.29 -5.57
N VAL A 305 13.07 -11.66 -4.31
CA VAL A 305 12.43 -12.83 -3.66
C VAL A 305 10.90 -12.74 -3.71
N TRP A 306 10.36 -11.52 -3.79
CA TRP A 306 8.92 -11.26 -3.70
C TRP A 306 8.19 -11.25 -5.03
N SER A 307 8.87 -11.18 -6.18
CA SER A 307 8.21 -10.91 -7.47
C SER A 307 7.08 -11.90 -7.77
N ASP A 308 7.36 -13.20 -7.69
CA ASP A 308 6.37 -14.23 -8.04
C ASP A 308 5.24 -14.27 -7.02
N LEU A 309 5.54 -14.09 -5.73
CA LEU A 309 4.53 -14.02 -4.67
C LEU A 309 3.62 -12.81 -4.84
N ILE A 310 4.15 -11.65 -5.21
CA ILE A 310 3.35 -10.42 -5.40
C ILE A 310 2.41 -10.56 -6.59
N TYR A 311 2.88 -11.09 -7.73
CA TYR A 311 2.01 -11.28 -8.90
C TYR A 311 0.97 -12.37 -8.67
N ALA A 312 1.33 -13.44 -7.97
CA ALA A 312 0.38 -14.48 -7.59
C ALA A 312 -0.65 -13.98 -6.59
N PHE A 313 -0.22 -13.20 -5.60
CA PHE A 313 -1.11 -12.54 -4.65
C PHE A 313 -2.07 -11.58 -5.36
N HIS A 314 -1.58 -10.79 -6.31
CA HIS A 314 -2.42 -9.89 -7.10
C HIS A 314 -3.52 -10.64 -7.85
N HIS A 315 -3.18 -11.71 -8.57
CA HIS A 315 -4.16 -12.56 -9.24
C HIS A 315 -5.11 -13.23 -8.25
N TYR A 316 -4.58 -13.78 -7.15
CA TYR A 316 -5.40 -14.35 -6.10
C TYR A 316 -6.43 -13.35 -5.57
N THR A 317 -6.07 -12.09 -5.32
CA THR A 317 -7.05 -11.09 -4.84
C THR A 317 -8.18 -10.83 -5.84
N TYR A 318 -7.87 -10.85 -7.13
CA TYR A 318 -8.86 -10.72 -8.20
C TYR A 318 -9.85 -11.89 -8.19
N ASP A 319 -9.36 -13.12 -8.12
CA ASP A 319 -10.20 -14.33 -8.08
C ASP A 319 -10.96 -14.47 -6.75
N PHE A 320 -10.30 -14.19 -5.64
CA PHE A 320 -10.87 -14.19 -4.28
C PHE A 320 -12.06 -13.23 -4.15
N SER A 321 -12.03 -12.12 -4.87
CA SER A 321 -13.11 -11.15 -4.93
C SER A 321 -14.20 -11.48 -5.96
N ALA A 322 -14.16 -12.65 -6.61
CA ALA A 322 -15.01 -13.01 -7.75
C ALA A 322 -14.95 -11.94 -8.87
N SER A 323 -13.72 -11.52 -9.21
CA SER A 323 -13.43 -10.51 -10.23
C SER A 323 -14.05 -9.14 -9.97
N GLN A 324 -14.38 -8.81 -8.72
CA GLN A 324 -14.96 -7.52 -8.35
C GLN A 324 -13.91 -6.48 -7.95
N THR A 325 -12.79 -6.92 -7.38
CA THR A 325 -11.74 -6.05 -6.86
C THR A 325 -10.45 -6.26 -7.63
N LEU A 326 -9.80 -5.15 -7.98
CA LEU A 326 -8.48 -5.14 -8.60
C LEU A 326 -7.53 -4.23 -7.82
N ILE A 327 -6.32 -4.69 -7.54
CA ILE A 327 -5.28 -3.83 -6.98
C ILE A 327 -4.68 -3.02 -8.13
N ALA A 328 -4.80 -1.69 -8.09
CA ALA A 328 -4.30 -0.79 -9.13
C ALA A 328 -2.97 -0.12 -8.79
N ASN A 329 -2.52 -0.25 -7.55
CA ASN A 329 -1.21 0.22 -7.13
C ASN A 329 -0.72 -0.62 -5.96
N LEU A 330 0.54 -1.05 -6.00
CA LEU A 330 1.15 -1.84 -4.95
C LEU A 330 2.67 -1.67 -4.98
N ASP A 331 3.20 -1.15 -3.89
CA ASP A 331 4.64 -1.10 -3.64
C ASP A 331 5.01 -2.21 -2.64
N CYS A 332 6.17 -2.84 -2.81
CA CYS A 332 6.71 -3.81 -1.86
C CYS A 332 8.21 -3.60 -1.68
N ASP A 333 8.66 -3.56 -0.42
CA ASP A 333 10.08 -3.39 -0.10
C ASP A 333 10.84 -4.72 -0.03
N ARG A 334 12.16 -4.63 0.20
CA ARG A 334 13.03 -5.82 0.27
C ARG A 334 12.69 -6.78 1.41
N HIS A 335 11.94 -6.34 2.42
CA HIS A 335 11.52 -7.13 3.58
C HIS A 335 10.13 -7.74 3.41
N GLY A 336 9.47 -7.54 2.26
CA GLY A 336 8.12 -8.04 2.03
C GLY A 336 7.04 -7.12 2.61
N HIS A 337 7.37 -5.86 2.93
CA HIS A 337 6.38 -4.90 3.42
C HIS A 337 5.64 -4.27 2.23
N ILE A 338 4.35 -4.59 2.12
CA ILE A 338 3.45 -4.04 1.13
C ILE A 338 2.97 -2.66 1.58
N SER A 339 2.96 -1.68 0.68
CA SER A 339 2.57 -0.30 0.95
C SER A 339 1.91 0.35 -0.28
N ASN A 340 1.40 1.58 -0.11
CA ASN A 340 0.85 2.40 -1.20
C ASN A 340 -0.30 1.72 -2.00
N VAL A 341 -1.09 0.91 -1.31
CA VAL A 341 -2.15 0.11 -1.91
C VAL A 341 -3.29 0.99 -2.44
N VAL A 342 -3.78 0.67 -3.64
CA VAL A 342 -5.05 1.17 -4.21
C VAL A 342 -5.86 -0.02 -4.69
N CYS A 343 -7.11 -0.10 -4.29
CA CYS A 343 -8.07 -1.06 -4.84
C CYS A 343 -9.12 -0.33 -5.69
N LEU A 344 -9.53 -0.97 -6.78
CA LEU A 344 -10.65 -0.55 -7.61
C LEU A 344 -11.77 -1.55 -7.46
N ASP A 345 -13.00 -1.05 -7.37
CA ASP A 345 -14.22 -1.86 -7.50
C ASP A 345 -14.71 -1.80 -8.95
N LYS A 346 -14.93 -2.97 -9.55
CA LYS A 346 -15.44 -3.11 -10.92
C LYS A 346 -16.80 -2.45 -11.12
N LYS A 347 -17.63 -2.39 -10.06
CA LYS A 347 -19.02 -1.94 -10.12
C LYS A 347 -19.24 -0.50 -9.67
N SER A 348 -18.26 0.11 -9.01
CA SER A 348 -18.45 1.45 -8.45
C SER A 348 -17.22 2.34 -8.67
N THR A 349 -17.48 3.61 -8.99
CA THR A 349 -16.44 4.63 -8.95
C THR A 349 -16.16 5.00 -7.49
N PRO A 350 -14.91 5.30 -7.12
CA PRO A 350 -14.58 5.87 -5.82
C PRO A 350 -15.48 7.05 -5.45
N TYR A 351 -15.98 7.07 -4.22
CA TYR A 351 -16.93 8.05 -3.73
C TYR A 351 -16.39 9.48 -3.92
N HIS A 352 -15.14 9.70 -3.52
CA HIS A 352 -14.46 10.99 -3.61
C HIS A 352 -14.24 11.47 -5.06
N SER A 353 -14.41 10.59 -6.06
CA SER A 353 -14.27 10.90 -7.49
C SER A 353 -15.51 10.50 -8.31
N CYS A 354 -16.66 10.27 -7.66
CA CYS A 354 -17.82 9.67 -8.31
C CYS A 354 -18.45 10.57 -9.38
N GLU A 355 -18.27 11.88 -9.27
CA GLU A 355 -18.74 12.88 -10.24
C GLU A 355 -17.88 12.97 -11.50
N ASN A 356 -16.68 12.38 -11.48
CA ASN A 356 -15.78 12.40 -12.63
C ASN A 356 -16.09 11.22 -13.58
N PRO A 357 -16.70 11.46 -14.76
CA PRO A 357 -17.12 10.38 -15.65
C PRO A 357 -15.93 9.58 -16.22
N SER A 358 -14.74 10.18 -16.31
CA SER A 358 -13.54 9.50 -16.81
C SER A 358 -13.07 8.36 -15.88
N ILE A 359 -13.44 8.40 -14.61
CA ILE A 359 -13.02 7.40 -13.62
C ILE A 359 -13.64 6.05 -13.90
N ALA A 360 -14.92 6.01 -14.29
CA ALA A 360 -15.59 4.76 -14.65
C ALA A 360 -14.89 4.08 -15.85
N ASP A 361 -14.48 4.86 -16.85
CA ASP A 361 -13.76 4.33 -18.02
C ASP A 361 -12.33 3.92 -17.67
N ASN A 362 -11.65 4.65 -16.79
CA ASN A 362 -10.34 4.27 -16.28
C ASN A 362 -10.40 2.95 -15.50
N ILE A 363 -11.44 2.71 -14.70
CA ILE A 363 -11.65 1.44 -13.99
C ILE A 363 -11.86 0.31 -15.00
N LYS A 364 -12.74 0.47 -15.99
CA LYS A 364 -12.95 -0.55 -17.02
C LYS A 364 -11.66 -0.87 -17.78
N ARG A 365 -10.86 0.16 -18.10
CA ARG A 365 -9.56 0.00 -18.77
C ARG A 365 -8.57 -0.76 -17.89
N ALA A 366 -8.47 -0.42 -16.61
CA ALA A 366 -7.63 -1.10 -15.63
C ALA A 366 -7.90 -2.61 -15.57
N PHE A 367 -9.17 -3.01 -15.46
CA PHE A 367 -9.56 -4.43 -15.44
C PHE A 367 -9.22 -5.17 -16.73
N ARG A 368 -9.37 -4.50 -17.89
CA ARG A 368 -8.98 -5.08 -19.18
C ARG A 368 -7.46 -5.23 -19.28
N GLN A 369 -6.70 -4.19 -18.95
CA GLN A 369 -5.24 -4.20 -18.99
C GLN A 369 -4.66 -5.25 -18.05
N PHE A 370 -5.23 -5.44 -16.86
CA PHE A 370 -4.81 -6.51 -15.97
C PHE A 370 -4.94 -7.89 -16.64
N ALA A 371 -6.10 -8.19 -17.25
CA ALA A 371 -6.30 -9.45 -17.95
C ALA A 371 -5.35 -9.64 -19.16
N GLU A 372 -4.96 -8.55 -19.83
CA GLU A 372 -4.04 -8.57 -20.96
C GLU A 372 -2.56 -8.69 -20.54
N GLN A 373 -2.19 -8.11 -19.39
CA GLN A 373 -0.79 -7.97 -18.95
C GLN A 373 -0.36 -9.01 -17.91
N HIS A 374 -1.30 -9.62 -17.18
CA HIS A 374 -0.94 -10.58 -16.14
C HIS A 374 -0.47 -11.90 -16.72
N GLU A 375 0.72 -12.32 -16.31
CA GLU A 375 1.29 -13.63 -16.61
C GLU A 375 1.15 -14.52 -15.36
N CYS A 376 0.39 -15.62 -15.47
CA CYS A 376 0.32 -16.60 -14.39
C CYS A 376 1.69 -17.25 -14.19
N ASN A 377 2.11 -17.39 -12.93
CA ASN A 377 3.29 -18.16 -12.55
C ASN A 377 2.86 -19.46 -11.83
N GLU A 378 3.84 -20.28 -11.46
CA GLU A 378 3.61 -21.58 -10.81
C GLU A 378 2.78 -21.48 -9.52
N ILE A 379 2.88 -20.37 -8.79
CA ILE A 379 2.11 -20.12 -7.56
C ILE A 379 0.62 -19.92 -7.90
N CYS A 380 0.31 -19.17 -8.97
CA CYS A 380 -1.06 -19.03 -9.47
C CYS A 380 -1.68 -20.39 -9.80
N GLU A 381 -0.93 -21.25 -10.49
CA GLU A 381 -1.39 -22.57 -10.90
C GLU A 381 -1.68 -23.47 -9.69
N VAL A 382 -0.79 -23.48 -8.69
CA VAL A 382 -0.98 -24.28 -7.46
C VAL A 382 -2.20 -23.82 -6.67
N LEU A 383 -2.43 -22.52 -6.57
CA LEU A 383 -3.63 -21.99 -5.92
C LEU A 383 -4.92 -22.34 -6.68
N GLY A 384 -4.81 -22.68 -7.95
CA GLY A 384 -5.96 -22.98 -8.82
C GLY A 384 -6.61 -21.71 -9.36
N ASN A 385 -5.86 -20.62 -9.45
CA ASN A 385 -6.32 -19.39 -10.08
C ASN A 385 -6.53 -19.68 -11.58
N VAL A 386 -7.65 -19.21 -12.13
CA VAL A 386 -8.02 -19.53 -13.52
C VAL A 386 -7.24 -18.61 -14.45
N ALA A 387 -6.66 -19.16 -15.53
CA ALA A 387 -6.02 -18.32 -16.54
C ALA A 387 -6.97 -17.21 -17.00
N LEU A 388 -6.53 -15.95 -16.87
CA LEU A 388 -7.27 -14.73 -17.22
C LEU A 388 -7.37 -14.61 -18.74
N GLY A 389 -8.08 -15.53 -19.40
CA GLY A 389 -7.79 -15.81 -20.80
C GLY A 389 -8.78 -16.70 -21.55
N LYS A 390 -10.08 -16.62 -21.22
CA LYS A 390 -11.18 -16.59 -22.20
C LYS A 390 -12.30 -15.76 -21.59
N LEU A 391 -12.11 -14.44 -21.50
CA LEU A 391 -13.24 -13.52 -21.38
C LEU A 391 -14.14 -13.79 -22.60
N ASP A 392 -15.30 -14.39 -22.34
CA ASP A 392 -16.20 -14.86 -23.37
C ASP A 392 -16.47 -13.77 -24.41
N ALA A 393 -16.27 -14.11 -25.68
CA ALA A 393 -16.79 -13.36 -26.82
C ALA A 393 -18.34 -13.34 -26.87
N SER A 394 -19.03 -13.66 -25.76
CA SER A 394 -20.48 -13.73 -25.64
C SER A 394 -21.12 -12.43 -25.13
N GLU A 395 -20.37 -11.51 -24.52
CA GLU A 395 -20.95 -10.25 -24.00
C GLU A 395 -21.09 -9.13 -25.05
N ASN A 396 -20.60 -9.31 -26.28
CA ASN A 396 -20.81 -8.35 -27.39
C ASN A 396 -21.98 -8.72 -28.33
N LYS A 397 -22.93 -9.55 -27.87
CA LYS A 397 -24.21 -9.77 -28.56
C LYS A 397 -25.39 -9.46 -27.64
N LYS A 398 -25.67 -8.19 -27.41
CA LYS A 398 -27.03 -7.71 -27.10
C LYS A 398 -27.28 -6.37 -27.74
#